data_AF-A0A060VU19-F1
#
_entry.id   AF-A0A060VU19-F1
#
_cell.length_a   1.000
_cell.length_b   1.000
_cell.length_c   1.000
_cell.angle_alpha   90.00
_cell.angle_beta   90.00
_cell.angle_gamma   90.00
#
_symmetry.space_group_name_H-M   'P 1'
#
loop_
_entity.id
_entity.type
_entity.pdbx_description
1 polymer ?
#
loop_
_entity_poly.entity_id
_entity_poly.type
_entity_poly.pdbx_seq_one_letter_code
_entity_poly.pdbx_strand_id
1 'polypeptide(L)'
;MDDRNLYHCYDQPRHFAIAMDKFGFRLPYAGYFGGVSGLSKKQFLKINGFPNEYWGWGGEDDDIYNRITLNGMKVVRPDVRIGRYRMIKHERDKHNEPNPQRFNKIQNTKNTMKRDGISTLTYRVLQFKKYPLYTNISVEIGKPPPRPFRG
;
A
#
# COMPACT_ATOMS: atom_id res chain seq x y z
N MET A 1 15.11 2.54 16.38
CA MET A 1 14.80 2.99 15.02
C MET A 1 15.76 4.12 14.68
N ASP A 2 16.06 4.30 13.41
CA ASP A 2 17.10 5.22 12.95
C ASP A 2 16.44 6.47 12.33
N ASP A 3 16.72 7.64 12.88
CA ASP A 3 16.12 8.92 12.50
C ASP A 3 16.68 9.47 11.17
N ARG A 4 17.76 8.88 10.66
CA ARG A 4 18.28 9.17 9.31
C ARG A 4 17.36 8.63 8.21
N ASN A 5 16.37 7.81 8.54
CA ASN A 5 15.33 7.41 7.61
C ASN A 5 14.25 8.50 7.48
N LEU A 6 14.56 9.56 6.74
CA LEU A 6 13.72 10.76 6.64
C LEU A 6 12.38 10.50 5.93
N TYR A 7 11.27 10.89 6.56
CA TYR A 7 9.91 10.71 6.04
C TYR A 7 9.50 11.85 5.10
N HIS A 8 10.06 11.86 3.89
CA HIS A 8 9.63 12.76 2.82
C HIS A 8 9.73 12.11 1.44
N CYS A 9 9.19 12.79 0.44
CA CYS A 9 9.22 12.32 -0.94
C CYS A 9 10.50 12.76 -1.66
N TYR A 10 10.87 12.01 -2.69
CA TYR A 10 12.00 12.27 -3.59
C TYR A 10 11.50 12.25 -5.05
N ASP A 11 12.41 12.38 -6.02
CA ASP A 11 12.09 12.30 -7.45
C ASP A 11 11.50 10.95 -7.88
N GLN A 12 11.80 9.89 -7.11
CA GLN A 12 11.30 8.54 -7.30
C GLN A 12 10.49 8.07 -6.08
N PRO A 13 9.48 7.19 -6.26
CA PRO A 13 8.73 6.59 -5.15
C PRO A 13 9.66 5.91 -4.14
N ARG A 14 9.44 6.20 -2.85
CA ARG A 14 10.32 5.76 -1.76
C ARG A 14 9.70 4.60 -1.01
N HIS A 15 10.48 3.55 -0.76
CA HIS A 15 10.13 2.48 0.17
C HIS A 15 11.00 2.60 1.42
N PHE A 16 10.39 2.89 2.57
CA PHE A 16 11.09 3.14 3.82
C PHE A 16 11.29 1.85 4.62
N ALA A 17 10.27 0.98 4.67
CA ALA A 17 10.26 -0.23 5.49
C ALA A 17 10.99 -1.42 4.86
N ILE A 18 12.28 -1.25 4.55
CA ILE A 18 13.06 -2.24 3.80
C ILE A 18 13.63 -3.38 4.66
N ALA A 19 13.69 -3.19 5.98
CA ALA A 19 14.23 -4.17 6.92
C ALA A 19 13.34 -4.24 8.18
N MET A 20 12.26 -5.02 8.11
CA MET A 20 11.39 -5.26 9.27
C MET A 20 11.87 -6.45 10.10
N ASP A 21 11.77 -6.33 11.42
CA ASP A 21 12.11 -7.39 12.38
C ASP A 21 11.37 -8.71 12.12
N LYS A 22 10.07 -8.64 11.77
CA LYS A 22 9.26 -9.82 11.43
C LYS A 22 9.78 -10.64 10.24
N PHE A 23 10.63 -10.04 9.41
CA PHE A 23 11.27 -10.67 8.26
C PHE A 23 12.79 -10.85 8.47
N GLY A 24 13.25 -10.82 9.73
CA GLY A 24 14.67 -10.96 10.06
C GLY A 24 15.53 -9.80 9.54
N PHE A 25 14.98 -8.59 9.46
CA PHE A 25 15.62 -7.39 8.91
C PHE A 25 16.10 -7.55 7.45
N ARG A 26 15.39 -8.37 6.67
CA ARG A 26 15.64 -8.55 5.23
C ARG A 26 14.42 -8.11 4.42
N LEU A 27 14.67 -7.67 3.20
CA LEU A 27 13.61 -7.38 2.24
C LEU A 27 13.03 -8.73 1.75
N PRO A 28 11.70 -8.96 1.84
CA PRO A 28 11.11 -10.25 1.46
C PRO A 28 11.36 -10.67 0.01
N TYR A 29 11.25 -9.72 -0.91
CA TYR A 29 11.52 -9.90 -2.34
C TYR A 29 11.72 -8.53 -3.01
N ALA A 30 12.32 -8.50 -4.22
CA ALA A 30 12.71 -7.25 -4.87
C ALA A 30 11.55 -6.29 -5.16
N GLY A 31 10.37 -6.83 -5.49
CA GLY A 31 9.13 -6.08 -5.73
C GLY A 31 8.39 -5.63 -4.46
N TYR A 32 8.88 -5.96 -3.27
CA TYR A 32 8.18 -5.65 -2.02
C TYR A 32 8.10 -4.13 -1.78
N PHE A 33 6.88 -3.62 -1.60
CA PHE A 33 6.59 -2.20 -1.40
C PHE A 33 5.65 -1.92 -0.22
N GLY A 34 5.40 -2.93 0.62
CA GLY A 34 4.50 -2.83 1.76
C GLY A 34 5.11 -2.22 3.03
N GLY A 35 4.27 -1.99 4.04
CA GLY A 35 4.69 -1.39 5.31
C GLY A 35 4.67 0.13 5.25
N VAL A 36 5.78 0.78 4.88
CA VAL A 36 5.87 2.25 4.85
C VAL A 36 6.51 2.71 3.53
N SER A 37 5.76 3.50 2.77
CA SER A 37 6.14 4.04 1.47
C SER A 37 5.78 5.52 1.34
N GLY A 38 6.39 6.21 0.38
CA GLY A 38 6.22 7.64 0.14
C GLY A 38 6.17 7.96 -1.35
N LEU A 39 5.12 8.65 -1.76
CA LEU A 39 4.93 9.13 -3.13
C LEU A 39 4.62 10.63 -3.09
N SER A 40 5.28 11.41 -3.93
CA SER A 40 4.88 12.80 -4.15
C SER A 40 3.48 12.85 -4.78
N LYS A 41 2.79 13.98 -4.64
CA LYS A 41 1.48 14.20 -5.29
C LYS A 41 1.53 13.87 -6.79
N LYS A 42 2.60 14.28 -7.49
CA LYS A 42 2.80 13.98 -8.91
C LYS A 42 2.94 12.49 -9.17
N GLN A 43 3.72 11.76 -8.37
CA GLN A 43 3.89 10.31 -8.51
C GLN A 43 2.59 9.55 -8.25
N PHE A 44 1.87 9.91 -7.18
CA PHE A 44 0.59 9.31 -6.83
C PHE A 44 -0.46 9.51 -7.92
N LEU A 45 -0.60 10.73 -8.44
CA LEU A 45 -1.54 11.01 -9.53
C LEU A 45 -1.14 10.33 -10.84
N LYS A 46 0.17 10.22 -11.14
CA LYS A 46 0.67 9.55 -12.34
C LYS A 46 0.26 8.08 -12.41
N ILE A 47 0.13 7.40 -11.26
CA ILE A 47 -0.28 5.99 -11.19
C ILE A 47 -1.79 5.79 -11.03
N ASN A 48 -2.59 6.87 -11.13
CA ASN A 48 -4.01 6.87 -10.77
C ASN A 48 -4.28 6.45 -9.32
N GLY A 49 -3.39 6.80 -8.38
CA GLY A 49 -3.49 6.36 -6.99
C GLY A 49 -3.40 4.84 -6.82
N PHE A 50 -3.97 4.35 -5.72
CA PHE A 50 -3.95 2.94 -5.30
C PHE A 50 -5.23 2.20 -5.71
N PRO A 51 -5.20 0.87 -5.88
CA PRO A 51 -6.39 0.11 -6.25
C PRO A 51 -7.45 0.12 -5.12
N ASN A 52 -8.73 0.23 -5.47
CA ASN A 52 -9.84 0.18 -4.52
C ASN A 52 -10.44 -1.23 -4.38
N GLU A 53 -10.06 -2.17 -5.25
CA GLU A 53 -10.70 -3.49 -5.32
C GLU A 53 -10.02 -4.58 -4.46
N TYR A 54 -8.99 -4.25 -3.69
CA TYR A 54 -8.33 -5.19 -2.79
C TYR A 54 -9.06 -5.25 -1.45
N TRP A 55 -10.09 -6.11 -1.39
CA TRP A 55 -10.80 -6.42 -0.15
C TRP A 55 -10.25 -7.72 0.47
N GLY A 56 -9.80 -7.64 1.72
CA GLY A 56 -9.09 -8.72 2.42
C GLY A 56 -7.57 -8.63 2.26
N TRP A 57 -6.86 -9.65 2.71
CA TRP A 57 -5.40 -9.59 2.86
C TRP A 57 -4.65 -9.89 1.55
N GLY A 58 -3.85 -8.91 1.13
CA GLY A 58 -2.64 -9.07 0.33
C GLY A 58 -2.76 -8.78 -1.15
N GLY A 59 -1.65 -8.32 -1.72
CA GLY A 59 -1.40 -8.10 -3.14
C GLY A 59 -1.63 -6.67 -3.63
N GLU A 60 -2.18 -5.80 -2.79
CA GLU A 60 -2.38 -4.37 -3.06
C GLU A 60 -1.05 -3.63 -3.17
N ASP A 61 -0.09 -3.93 -2.29
CA ASP A 61 1.25 -3.33 -2.32
C ASP A 61 2.03 -3.76 -3.57
N ASP A 62 1.82 -5.00 -4.04
CA ASP A 62 2.41 -5.51 -5.28
C ASP A 62 1.78 -4.85 -6.51
N ASP A 63 0.46 -4.59 -6.49
CA ASP A 63 -0.22 -3.81 -7.53
C ASP A 63 0.34 -2.38 -7.58
N ILE A 64 0.54 -1.73 -6.43
CA ILE A 64 1.16 -0.40 -6.36
C ILE A 64 2.57 -0.42 -6.95
N TYR A 65 3.39 -1.43 -6.61
CA TYR A 65 4.72 -1.60 -7.21
C TYR A 65 4.64 -1.76 -8.74
N ASN A 66 3.70 -2.56 -9.24
CA ASN A 66 3.47 -2.73 -10.67
C ASN A 66 3.05 -1.41 -11.34
N ARG A 67 2.15 -0.63 -10.72
CA ARG A 67 1.74 0.68 -11.26
C ARG A 67 2.90 1.66 -11.37
N ILE A 68 3.78 1.68 -10.37
CA ILE A 68 5.01 2.49 -10.34
C ILE A 68 5.91 2.12 -11.52
N THR A 69 6.22 0.83 -11.68
CA THR A 69 7.13 0.33 -12.72
C THR A 69 6.55 0.48 -14.12
N LEU A 70 5.25 0.21 -14.31
CA LEU A 70 4.53 0.42 -15.58
C LEU A 70 4.47 1.89 -16.01
N ASN A 71 4.62 2.84 -15.07
CA ASN A 71 4.74 4.28 -15.33
C ASN A 71 6.20 4.76 -15.46
N GLY A 72 7.15 3.84 -15.60
CA GLY A 72 8.57 4.15 -15.80
C GLY A 72 9.27 4.72 -14.57
N MET A 73 8.67 4.60 -13.39
CA MET A 73 9.29 5.01 -12.12
C MET A 73 9.98 3.81 -11.46
N LYS A 74 10.97 4.08 -10.61
CA LYS A 74 11.74 3.06 -9.89
C LYS A 74 11.57 3.28 -8.40
N VAL A 75 11.43 2.20 -7.63
CA VAL A 75 11.40 2.31 -6.17
C VAL A 75 12.81 2.56 -5.65
N VAL A 76 12.99 3.64 -4.90
CA VAL A 76 14.24 3.95 -4.19
C VAL A 76 14.13 3.56 -2.72
N ARG A 77 15.25 3.14 -2.13
CA ARG A 77 15.34 2.56 -0.78
C ARG A 77 16.52 3.14 -0.02
N PRO A 78 16.44 3.33 1.31
CA PRO A 78 17.59 3.68 2.15
C PRO A 78 18.60 2.52 2.24
N ASP A 79 19.74 2.76 2.87
CA ASP A 79 20.62 1.70 3.36
C ASP A 79 19.87 0.80 4.37
N VAL A 80 20.09 -0.51 4.31
CA VAL A 80 19.43 -1.51 5.16
C VAL A 80 19.64 -1.29 6.66
N ARG A 81 20.74 -0.63 7.06
CA ARG A 81 21.03 -0.26 8.46
C ARG A 81 20.15 0.89 8.93
N ILE A 82 19.76 1.78 8.02
CA ILE A 82 18.92 2.95 8.28
C ILE A 82 17.44 2.58 8.17
N GLY A 83 17.05 1.80 7.16
CA GLY A 83 15.65 1.42 6.90
C GLY A 83 15.08 0.32 7.79
N ARG A 84 15.50 0.25 9.06
CA ARG A 84 15.06 -0.78 10.02
C ARG A 84 13.76 -0.40 10.72
N TYR A 85 12.80 -1.32 10.71
CA TYR A 85 11.48 -1.17 11.31
C TYR A 85 11.20 -2.27 12.32
N ARG A 86 10.42 -1.91 13.34
CA ARG A 86 9.90 -2.84 14.34
C ARG A 86 8.39 -2.91 14.22
N MET A 87 7.86 -4.11 13.99
CA MET A 87 6.43 -4.33 14.00
C MET A 87 5.93 -4.33 15.45
N ILE A 88 4.92 -3.51 15.76
CA ILE A 88 4.16 -3.67 17.00
C ILE A 88 3.42 -5.01 16.88
N LYS A 89 3.67 -5.92 17.82
CA LYS A 89 3.11 -7.28 17.76
C LYS A 89 1.59 -7.21 17.84
N HIS A 90 0.92 -7.92 16.93
CA HIS A 90 -0.51 -8.13 16.96
C HIS A 90 -0.83 -9.54 16.45
N GLU A 91 -1.98 -10.07 16.87
CA GLU A 91 -2.55 -11.27 16.25
C GLU A 91 -3.10 -10.93 14.88
N ARG A 92 -3.31 -11.95 14.04
CA ARG A 92 -3.91 -11.73 12.72
C ARG A 92 -5.30 -11.09 12.87
N ASP A 93 -5.52 -9.99 12.18
CA ASP A 93 -6.78 -9.24 12.28
C ASP A 93 -7.96 -10.12 11.84
N LYS A 94 -8.97 -10.20 12.70
CA LYS A 94 -10.25 -10.83 12.37
C LYS A 94 -10.85 -10.08 11.18
N HIS A 95 -11.39 -10.78 10.18
CA HIS A 95 -11.92 -10.22 8.93
C HIS A 95 -10.88 -9.74 7.90
N ASN A 96 -9.61 -10.12 8.07
CA ASN A 96 -8.54 -9.90 7.10
C ASN A 96 -8.05 -11.24 6.48
N GLU A 97 -9.02 -12.02 6.00
CA GLU A 97 -8.77 -13.30 5.33
C GLU A 97 -8.04 -13.05 4.00
N PRO A 98 -7.20 -14.00 3.55
CA PRO A 98 -6.52 -13.87 2.26
C PRO A 98 -7.50 -13.55 1.13
N ASN A 99 -7.21 -12.50 0.35
CA ASN A 99 -7.96 -12.22 -0.86
C ASN A 99 -7.69 -13.35 -1.88
N PRO A 100 -8.69 -14.17 -2.24
CA PRO A 100 -8.48 -15.30 -3.14
C PRO A 100 -8.10 -14.88 -4.56
N GLN A 101 -8.39 -13.62 -4.93
CA GLN A 101 -8.09 -13.08 -6.25
C GLN A 101 -6.76 -12.32 -6.30
N ARG A 102 -5.98 -12.24 -5.21
CA ARG A 102 -4.80 -11.37 -5.13
C ARG A 102 -3.82 -11.55 -6.28
N PHE A 103 -3.50 -12.81 -6.64
CA PHE A 103 -2.54 -13.10 -7.71
C PHE A 103 -3.09 -12.71 -9.09
N ASN A 104 -4.37 -13.01 -9.34
CA ASN A 104 -5.04 -12.61 -10.57
C ASN A 104 -5.13 -11.08 -10.69
N LYS A 105 -5.38 -10.36 -9.59
CA LYS A 105 -5.41 -8.89 -9.57
C LYS A 105 -4.04 -8.30 -9.88
N ILE A 106 -2.96 -8.81 -9.25
CA ILE A 106 -1.57 -8.39 -9.50
C ILE A 106 -1.19 -8.59 -10.98
N GLN A 107 -1.54 -9.74 -11.57
CA GLN A 107 -1.24 -9.99 -12.99
C GLN A 107 -2.00 -9.05 -13.94
N ASN A 108 -3.15 -8.55 -13.49
CA ASN A 108 -4.01 -7.68 -14.29
C ASN A 108 -3.81 -6.18 -14.04
N THR A 109 -2.83 -5.76 -13.21
CA THR A 109 -2.58 -4.34 -12.91
C THR A 109 -2.55 -3.46 -14.15
N LYS A 110 -1.87 -3.89 -15.22
CA LYS A 110 -1.77 -3.15 -16.49
C LYS A 110 -3.15 -2.84 -17.11
N ASN A 111 -4.10 -3.74 -16.95
CA ASN A 111 -5.46 -3.65 -17.49
C ASN A 111 -6.42 -2.91 -16.57
N THR A 112 -6.14 -2.87 -15.26
CA THR A 112 -7.05 -2.30 -14.25
C THR A 112 -6.63 -0.92 -13.79
N MET A 113 -5.35 -0.58 -13.77
CA MET A 113 -4.86 0.64 -13.10
C MET A 113 -5.44 1.96 -13.62
N LYS A 114 -5.86 2.02 -14.88
CA LYS A 114 -6.51 3.21 -15.47
C LYS A 114 -8.00 3.35 -15.09
N ARG A 115 -8.64 2.25 -14.66
CA ARG A 115 -10.08 2.16 -14.35
C ARG A 115 -10.38 1.83 -12.89
N ASP A 116 -9.36 1.50 -12.11
CA ASP A 116 -9.44 1.31 -10.66
C ASP A 116 -8.36 2.13 -9.98
N GLY A 117 -8.74 3.17 -9.25
CA GLY A 117 -7.81 4.10 -8.65
C GLY A 117 -8.46 5.31 -7.98
N ILE A 118 -7.71 6.38 -7.78
CA ILE A 118 -8.23 7.63 -7.22
C ILE A 118 -9.36 8.22 -8.09
N SER A 119 -9.33 7.97 -9.40
CA SER A 119 -10.38 8.40 -10.33
C SER A 119 -11.73 7.72 -10.12
N THR A 120 -11.76 6.57 -9.43
CA THR A 120 -12.98 5.79 -9.17
C THR A 120 -13.26 5.60 -7.68
N LEU A 121 -12.49 6.28 -6.81
CA LEU A 121 -12.65 6.21 -5.38
C LEU A 121 -14.02 6.76 -4.96
N THR A 122 -14.79 5.93 -4.26
CA THR A 122 -16.09 6.30 -3.67
C THR A 122 -16.04 6.06 -2.17
N TYR A 123 -16.42 7.07 -1.39
CA TYR A 123 -16.50 6.99 0.07
C TYR A 123 -17.39 8.11 0.61
N ARG A 124 -17.87 7.94 1.83
CA ARG A 124 -18.59 8.97 2.59
C ARG A 124 -17.86 9.25 3.90
N VAL A 125 -17.58 10.52 4.17
CA VAL A 125 -17.05 10.93 5.48
C VAL A 125 -18.18 10.87 6.50
N LEU A 126 -18.01 10.06 7.54
CA LEU A 126 -18.96 9.92 8.64
C LEU A 126 -18.64 10.89 9.77
N GLN A 127 -17.35 11.06 10.05
CA GLN A 127 -16.87 11.93 11.13
C GLN A 127 -15.50 12.51 10.79
N PHE A 128 -15.30 13.77 11.16
CA PHE A 128 -14.03 14.47 11.09
C PHE A 128 -13.72 15.08 12.46
N LYS A 129 -12.63 14.63 13.10
CA LYS A 129 -12.25 15.06 14.45
C LYS A 129 -10.77 15.39 14.54
N LYS A 130 -10.46 16.64 14.90
CA LYS A 130 -9.09 17.10 15.15
C LYS A 130 -8.72 16.83 16.61
N TYR A 131 -7.57 16.18 16.83
CA TYR A 131 -6.95 16.00 18.13
C TYR A 131 -5.60 16.74 18.15
N PRO A 132 -4.99 16.96 19.33
CA PRO A 132 -3.70 17.65 19.43
C PRO A 132 -2.58 17.03 18.58
N LEU A 133 -2.58 15.70 18.39
CA LEU A 133 -1.48 14.98 17.74
C LEU A 133 -1.84 14.36 16.37
N TYR A 134 -3.13 14.29 16.03
CA TYR A 134 -3.58 13.70 14.77
C TYR A 134 -5.00 14.17 14.41
N THR A 135 -5.38 14.00 13.14
CA THR A 135 -6.76 14.15 12.70
C THR A 135 -7.34 12.78 12.39
N ASN A 136 -8.49 12.45 12.99
CA ASN A 136 -9.23 11.24 12.68
C ASN A 136 -10.31 11.57 11.64
N ILE A 137 -10.34 10.79 10.56
CA ILE A 137 -11.37 10.85 9.53
C ILE A 137 -11.99 9.46 9.44
N SER A 138 -13.19 9.29 9.99
CA SER A 138 -13.94 8.04 9.89
C SER A 138 -14.75 8.04 8.59
N VAL A 139 -14.62 6.98 7.79
CA VAL A 139 -15.21 6.88 6.46
C VAL A 139 -15.98 5.58 6.26
N GLU A 140 -17.02 5.65 5.45
CA GLU A 140 -17.69 4.49 4.87
C GLU A 140 -17.19 4.30 3.43
N ILE A 141 -16.62 3.13 3.14
CA ILE A 141 -15.98 2.80 1.84
C ILE A 141 -16.79 1.77 1.04
N GLY A 142 -18.06 1.55 1.41
CA GLY A 142 -18.91 0.53 0.81
C GLY A 142 -18.67 -0.87 1.36
N LYS A 143 -19.05 -1.89 0.58
CA LYS A 143 -18.92 -3.31 0.92
C LYS A 143 -18.11 -4.02 -0.16
N PRO A 144 -17.35 -5.08 0.19
CA PRO A 144 -16.70 -5.91 -0.80
C PRO A 144 -17.72 -6.49 -1.78
N PRO A 145 -17.37 -6.63 -3.07
CA PRO A 145 -18.23 -7.31 -4.03
C PRO A 145 -18.49 -8.75 -3.57
N PRO A 146 -19.65 -9.36 -3.94
CA PRO A 146 -19.96 -10.74 -3.59
C PRO A 146 -18.82 -11.67 -4.00
N ARG A 147 -18.42 -12.60 -3.13
CA ARG A 147 -17.43 -13.61 -3.50
C ARG A 147 -18.00 -14.44 -4.65
N PRO A 148 -17.27 -14.65 -5.76
CA PRO A 148 -17.74 -15.55 -6.80
C PRO A 148 -18.01 -16.93 -6.18
N PHE A 149 -19.13 -17.54 -6.57
CA PHE A 149 -19.46 -18.90 -6.17
C PHE A 149 -18.28 -19.80 -6.55
N ARG A 150 -17.78 -20.56 -5.58
CA ARG A 150 -16.89 -21.69 -5.88
C ARG A 150 -17.77 -22.76 -6.52
N GLY A 151 -17.73 -22.84 -7.85
CA GLY A 151 -18.17 -24.04 -8.56
C GLY A 151 -17.22 -25.20 -8.28
#